data_AF-A0A5A5TJ91-F1
#
_entry.id   AF-A0A5A5TJ91-F1
#
_cell.length_a   1.000
_cell.length_b   1.000
_cell.length_c   1.000
_cell.angle_alpha   90.00
_cell.angle_beta   90.00
_cell.angle_gamma   90.00
#
_symmetry.space_group_name_H-M   'P 1'
#
loop_
_entity.id
_entity.type
_entity.pdbx_description
1 polymer ?
#
loop_
_entity_poly.entity_id
_entity_poly.type
_entity_poly.pdbx_seq_one_letter_code
_entity_poly.pdbx_strand_id
1 'polypeptide(L)'
;MVLSFVFLYLFGASPVLIATVVAVIMACGISLIVTKYWKISLHLVGIAGAVTVFILLFGPLLFVLSPLVLLVGWARWQVRAHTVYQAIAGTFLAVIVTIVTFLLFGIHV
;
A
#
# COMPACT_ATOMS: atom_id res chain seq x y z
N MET A 1 13.51 4.18 3.09
CA MET A 1 12.41 3.77 3.97
C MET A 1 12.90 3.23 5.31
N VAL A 2 13.79 2.24 5.34
CA VAL A 2 14.30 1.67 6.60
C VAL A 2 15.01 2.70 7.48
N LEU A 3 15.90 3.52 6.92
CA LEU A 3 16.55 4.60 7.68
C LEU A 3 15.54 5.61 8.24
N SER A 4 14.56 6.01 7.42
CA SER A 4 13.46 6.91 7.83
C SER A 4 12.63 6.30 8.96
N PHE A 5 12.34 4.99 8.89
CA PHE A 5 11.64 4.26 9.94
C PHE A 5 12.42 4.29 11.26
N VAL A 6 13.73 4.03 11.22
CA VAL A 6 14.60 4.10 12.41
C VAL A 6 14.53 5.49 13.04
N PHE A 7 14.66 6.56 12.25
CA PHE A 7 14.53 7.92 12.77
C PHE A 7 13.15 8.19 13.38
N LEU A 8 12.06 7.84 12.68
CA LEU A 8 10.70 8.04 13.20
C LEU A 8 10.50 7.31 14.53
N TYR A 9 11.02 6.09 14.66
CA TYR A 9 10.94 5.32 15.89
C TYR A 9 11.76 5.98 17.02
N LEU A 10 13.01 6.37 16.74
CA LEU A 10 13.89 7.02 17.72
C LEU A 10 13.36 8.38 18.21
N PHE A 11 12.67 9.13 17.35
CA PHE A 11 12.06 10.41 17.70
C PHE A 11 10.64 10.28 18.28
N GLY A 12 10.16 9.06 18.57
CA GLY A 12 8.87 8.85 19.22
C GLY A 12 7.67 9.26 18.36
N ALA A 13 7.73 8.99 17.05
CA ALA A 13 6.61 9.26 16.14
C ALA A 13 5.32 8.55 16.56
N SER A 14 4.17 9.09 16.13
CA SER A 14 2.87 8.53 16.46
C SER A 14 2.74 7.06 16.01
N PRO A 15 2.04 6.20 16.77
CA PRO A 15 1.84 4.80 16.39
C PRO A 15 1.22 4.64 15.00
N VAL A 16 0.35 5.58 14.61
CA VAL A 16 -0.28 5.63 13.28
C VAL A 16 0.76 5.83 12.17
N LEU A 17 1.70 6.76 12.36
CA LEU A 17 2.76 6.99 11.39
C LEU A 17 3.70 5.78 11.29
N ILE A 18 4.03 5.18 12.43
CA ILE A 18 4.83 3.94 12.46
C ILE A 18 4.12 2.81 11.73
N ALA A 19 2.84 2.55 12.01
CA ALA A 19 2.04 1.53 11.33
C ALA A 19 1.96 1.76 9.82
N THR A 20 1.81 3.01 9.40
CA THR A 20 1.81 3.39 7.98
C THR A 20 3.13 3.03 7.31
N VAL A 21 4.26 3.38 7.92
CA VAL A 21 5.58 3.07 7.35
C VAL A 21 5.86 1.57 7.34
N VAL A 22 5.46 0.84 8.40
CA VAL A 22 5.57 -0.63 8.45
C VAL A 22 4.74 -1.26 7.34
N ALA A 23 3.51 -0.81 7.12
CA ALA A 23 2.64 -1.32 6.06
C ALA A 23 3.29 -1.16 4.67
N VAL A 24 3.89 0.00 4.39
CA VAL A 24 4.58 0.23 3.11
C VAL A 24 5.84 -0.63 2.99
N ILE A 25 6.65 -0.75 4.04
CA ILE A 25 7.84 -1.61 4.04
C ILE A 25 7.44 -3.07 3.78
N MET A 26 6.41 -3.56 4.45
CA MET A 26 5.91 -4.94 4.28
C MET A 26 5.33 -5.15 2.88
N ALA A 27 4.48 -4.26 2.40
CA ALA A 27 3.87 -4.37 1.08
C ALA A 27 4.93 -4.33 -0.03
N CYS A 28 5.93 -3.44 0.09
CA CYS A 28 7.05 -3.36 -0.84
C CYS A 28 7.92 -4.63 -0.78
N GLY A 29 8.29 -5.07 0.42
CA GLY A 29 9.09 -6.28 0.63
C GLY A 29 8.43 -7.53 0.04
N ILE A 30 7.15 -7.76 0.34
CA ILE A 30 6.38 -8.88 -0.22
C ILE A 30 6.29 -8.73 -1.75
N SER A 31 6.03 -7.53 -2.27
CA SER A 31 5.95 -7.30 -3.72
C SER A 31 7.26 -7.61 -4.44
N LEU A 32 8.41 -7.27 -3.84
CA LEU A 32 9.73 -7.57 -4.40
C LEU A 32 10.01 -9.07 -4.42
N ILE A 33 9.61 -9.79 -3.37
CA ILE A 33 9.70 -11.26 -3.33
C ILE A 33 8.82 -11.88 -4.41
N VAL A 34 7.57 -11.44 -4.53
CA VAL A 34 6.63 -11.92 -5.55
C VAL A 34 7.16 -11.63 -6.96
N THR A 35 7.70 -10.43 -7.20
CA THR A 35 8.24 -10.00 -8.51
C THR A 35 9.34 -10.90 -9.03
N LYS A 36 10.09 -11.58 -8.14
CA LYS A 36 11.11 -12.57 -8.53
C LYS A 36 10.52 -13.75 -9.31
N TYR A 37 9.27 -14.12 -9.02
CA TYR A 37 8.59 -15.27 -9.62
C TYR A 37 7.50 -14.85 -10.62
N TRP A 38 6.80 -13.75 -10.34
CA TRP A 38 5.72 -13.22 -11.17
C TRP A 38 5.63 -11.70 -11.01
N LYS A 39 5.76 -10.95 -12.11
CA LYS A 39 5.74 -9.48 -12.08
C LYS A 39 4.44 -8.98 -11.44
N ILE A 40 4.55 -8.09 -10.45
CA ILE A 40 3.43 -7.38 -9.83
C ILE A 40 3.65 -5.87 -9.97
N SER A 41 2.57 -5.08 -10.04
CA SER A 41 2.69 -3.63 -10.23
C SER A 41 2.94 -2.91 -8.89
N LEU A 42 4.19 -2.53 -8.63
CA LEU A 42 4.54 -1.69 -7.47
C LEU A 42 3.84 -0.33 -7.46
N HIS A 43 3.46 0.21 -8.63
CA HIS A 43 2.67 1.44 -8.71
C HIS A 43 1.27 1.25 -8.14
N LEU A 44 0.65 0.08 -8.41
CA LEU A 44 -0.67 -0.24 -7.89
C LEU A 44 -0.60 -0.54 -6.39
N VAL A 45 0.46 -1.23 -5.95
CA VAL A 45 0.74 -1.44 -4.52
C VAL A 45 0.82 -0.10 -3.78
N GLY A 46 1.55 0.87 -4.34
CA GLY A 46 1.72 2.19 -3.75
C GLY A 46 0.41 2.98 -3.64
N ILE A 47 -0.32 3.16 -4.75
CA ILE A 47 -1.56 3.97 -4.73
C ILE A 47 -2.68 3.29 -3.94
N ALA A 48 -2.83 1.97 -4.03
CA ALA A 48 -3.84 1.23 -3.28
C ALA A 48 -3.55 1.25 -1.78
N GLY A 49 -2.29 1.11 -1.37
CA GLY A 49 -1.88 1.26 0.03
C GLY A 49 -2.17 2.65 0.56
N ALA A 50 -1.83 3.70 -0.19
CA ALA A 50 -2.11 5.08 0.20
C ALA A 50 -3.62 5.35 0.35
N VAL A 51 -4.44 4.95 -0.63
CA VAL A 51 -5.90 5.09 -0.55
C VAL A 51 -6.46 4.32 0.65
N THR A 52 -5.96 3.12 0.91
CA THR A 52 -6.38 2.32 2.07
C THR A 52 -6.06 3.04 3.38
N VAL A 53 -4.83 3.56 3.55
CA VAL A 53 -4.47 4.36 4.74
C VAL A 53 -5.41 5.55 4.92
N PHE A 54 -5.73 6.27 3.84
CA PHE A 54 -6.64 7.41 3.89
C PHE A 54 -8.05 7.02 4.34
N ILE A 55 -8.59 5.91 3.83
CA ILE A 55 -9.89 5.38 4.24
C ILE A 55 -9.87 4.96 5.71
N LEU A 56 -8.81 4.28 6.16
CA LEU A 56 -8.69 3.82 7.54
C LEU A 56 -8.53 4.97 8.55
N LEU A 57 -7.90 6.08 8.16
CA LEU A 57 -7.63 7.21 9.06
C LEU A 57 -8.70 8.30 9.05
N PHE A 58 -9.33 8.54 7.89
CA PHE A 58 -10.23 9.67 7.68
C PHE A 58 -11.66 9.22 7.36
N GLY A 59 -11.91 7.91 7.33
CA GLY A 59 -13.23 7.33 7.21
C GLY A 59 -13.69 7.04 5.77
N PRO A 60 -14.91 6.47 5.63
CA PRO A 60 -15.38 5.88 4.38
C PRO A 60 -15.63 6.90 3.26
N LEU A 61 -15.77 8.19 3.56
CA LEU A 61 -15.91 9.21 2.51
C LEU A 61 -14.72 9.18 1.53
N LEU A 62 -13.55 8.73 2.00
CA LEU A 62 -12.33 8.70 1.19
C LEU A 62 -12.27 7.52 0.21
N PHE A 63 -13.30 6.66 0.17
CA PHE A 63 -13.51 5.76 -0.96
C PHE A 63 -13.60 6.52 -2.29
N VAL A 64 -13.91 7.83 -2.27
CA VAL A 64 -13.85 8.73 -3.43
C VAL A 64 -12.46 8.77 -4.10
N LEU A 65 -11.39 8.36 -3.41
CA LEU A 65 -10.03 8.26 -3.96
C LEU A 65 -9.78 6.94 -4.71
N SER A 66 -10.63 5.92 -4.54
CA SER A 66 -10.50 4.61 -5.21
C SER A 66 -10.38 4.69 -6.75
N PRO A 67 -11.06 5.63 -7.46
CA PRO A 67 -10.87 5.82 -8.89
C PRO A 67 -9.42 6.12 -9.30
N LEU A 68 -8.58 6.66 -8.41
CA LEU A 68 -7.15 6.87 -8.68
C LEU A 68 -6.42 5.53 -8.90
N VAL A 69 -6.81 4.48 -8.18
CA VAL A 69 -6.24 3.14 -8.35
C VAL A 69 -6.56 2.61 -9.75
N LEU A 70 -7.79 2.82 -10.22
CA LEU A 70 -8.21 2.44 -11.58
C LEU A 70 -7.47 3.26 -12.65
N LEU A 71 -7.31 4.56 -12.43
CA LEU A 71 -6.58 5.45 -13.35
C LEU A 71 -5.11 5.03 -13.51
N VAL A 72 -4.43 4.74 -12.40
CA VAL A 72 -3.04 4.23 -12.41
C VAL A 72 -2.99 2.84 -13.05
N GLY A 73 -3.94 1.97 -12.75
CA GLY A 73 -4.12 0.66 -13.38
C GLY A 73 -4.20 0.75 -14.90
N TRP A 74 -5.11 1.59 -15.39
CA TRP A 74 -5.27 1.85 -16.82
C TRP A 74 -3.98 2.40 -17.44
N ALA A 75 -3.33 3.37 -16.81
CA ALA A 75 -2.07 3.91 -17.32
C ALA A 75 -0.97 2.84 -17.45
N ARG A 76 -0.88 1.89 -16.51
CA ARG A 76 0.11 0.78 -16.57
C ARG A 76 -0.23 -0.26 -17.63
N TRP A 77 -1.53 -0.50 -17.84
CA TRP A 77 -2.00 -1.36 -18.91
C TRP A 77 -1.77 -0.74 -20.29
N GLN A 78 -2.06 0.56 -20.46
CA GLN A 78 -1.93 1.29 -21.72
C GLN A 78 -0.48 1.30 -22.23
N VAL A 79 0.49 1.50 -21.33
CA VAL A 79 1.93 1.43 -21.69
C VAL A 79 2.46 0.00 -21.79
N ARG A 80 1.58 -1.01 -21.70
CA ARG A 80 1.91 -2.44 -21.73
C ARG A 80 2.95 -2.87 -20.69
N ALA A 81 3.07 -2.13 -19.58
CA ALA A 81 3.99 -2.46 -18.49
C ALA A 81 3.49 -3.62 -17.65
N HIS A 82 2.17 -3.73 -17.46
CA HIS A 82 1.54 -4.75 -16.63
C HIS A 82 0.22 -5.26 -17.23
N THR A 83 -0.13 -6.50 -16.91
CA THR A 83 -1.46 -7.04 -17.20
C THR A 83 -2.49 -6.63 -16.14
N VAL A 84 -3.77 -6.74 -16.47
CA VAL A 84 -4.87 -6.48 -15.52
C VAL A 84 -4.74 -7.34 -14.27
N TYR A 85 -4.36 -8.62 -14.40
CA TYR A 85 -4.16 -9.51 -13.24
C TYR A 85 -3.01 -9.06 -12.34
N GLN A 86 -1.92 -8.55 -12.90
CA GLN A 86 -0.79 -8.03 -12.13
C GLN A 86 -1.15 -6.73 -11.39
N ALA A 87 -2.01 -5.91 -11.99
CA ALA A 87 -2.57 -4.72 -11.35
C ALA A 87 -3.50 -5.09 -10.19
N ILE A 88 -4.45 -6.01 -10.43
CA ILE A 88 -5.39 -6.50 -9.42
C ILE A 88 -4.66 -7.12 -8.23
N ALA A 89 -3.68 -8.00 -8.49
CA ALA A 89 -2.90 -8.64 -7.43
C ALA A 89 -2.12 -7.61 -6.59
N GLY A 90 -1.51 -6.60 -7.24
CA GLY A 90 -0.83 -5.51 -6.54
C GLY A 90 -1.75 -4.70 -5.63
N THR A 91 -2.95 -4.39 -6.12
CA THR A 91 -3.99 -3.69 -5.35
C THR A 91 -4.41 -4.51 -4.12
N PHE A 92 -4.78 -5.79 -4.30
CA PHE A 92 -5.19 -6.64 -3.17
C PHE A 92 -4.09 -6.85 -2.15
N LEU A 93 -2.85 -7.07 -2.60
CA LEU A 93 -1.70 -7.22 -1.71
C LEU A 93 -1.57 -5.99 -0.81
N ALA A 94 -1.61 -4.79 -1.38
CA ALA A 94 -1.48 -3.56 -0.61
C ALA A 94 -2.62 -3.34 0.39
N VAL A 95 -3.88 -3.55 -0.04
CA VAL A 95 -5.06 -3.41 0.83
C VAL A 95 -4.95 -4.36 2.03
N ILE A 96 -4.69 -5.64 1.77
CA ILE A 96 -4.61 -6.67 2.82
C ILE A 96 -3.46 -6.37 3.79
N VAL A 97 -2.26 -6.11 3.28
CA VAL A 97 -1.09 -5.84 4.12
C VAL A 97 -1.31 -4.58 4.97
N THR A 98 -1.92 -3.54 4.41
CA THR A 98 -2.20 -2.30 5.15
C THR A 98 -3.21 -2.53 6.27
N ILE A 99 -4.35 -3.17 5.97
CA ILE A 99 -5.38 -3.47 6.97
C ILE A 99 -4.81 -4.35 8.08
N VAL A 100 -4.13 -5.45 7.73
CA VAL A 100 -3.53 -6.36 8.72
C VAL A 100 -2.51 -5.62 9.59
N THR A 101 -1.67 -4.78 9.00
CA THR A 101 -0.68 -4.00 9.77
C THR A 101 -1.37 -3.06 10.76
N PHE A 102 -2.42 -2.35 10.33
CA PHE A 102 -3.15 -1.43 11.22
C PHE A 102 -3.82 -2.18 12.37
N LEU A 103 -4.46 -3.33 12.08
CA LEU A 103 -5.06 -4.19 13.10
C LEU A 103 -4.04 -4.69 14.12
N LEU A 104 -2.84 -5.11 13.67
CA LEU A 104 -1.77 -5.56 14.56
C LEU A 104 -1.23 -4.44 15.47
N PHE A 105 -1.33 -3.19 15.03
CA PHE A 105 -0.98 -2.01 15.83
C PHE A 105 -2.13 -1.54 16.74
N GLY A 106 -3.26 -2.24 16.77
CA GLY A 106 -4.45 -1.85 17.55
C GLY A 106 -5.15 -0.60 17.00
N ILE A 107 -4.87 -0.23 15.75
CA ILE A 107 -5.53 0.88 15.09
C ILE A 107 -6.82 0.32 14.47
N HIS A 108 -7.91 0.54 15.19
CA HIS A 108 -9.26 0.17 14.75
C HIS A 108 -9.91 1.35 14.01
N VAL A 109 -10.66 1.00 12.97
CA VAL A 109 -11.42 1.92 12.11
C VAL A 109 -12.89 1.83 12.43
#